data_AF-A0A6B2G780-F1
#
_entry.id   AF-A0A6B2G780-F1
#
_cell.length_a   1.000
_cell.length_b   1.000
_cell.length_c   1.000
_cell.angle_alpha   90.00
_cell.angle_beta   90.00
_cell.angle_gamma   90.00
#
_symmetry.space_group_name_H-M   'P 1'
#
loop_
_entity.id
_entity.type
_entity.pdbx_description
1 polymer ?
#
loop_
_entity_poly.entity_id
_entity_poly.type
_entity_poly.pdbx_seq_one_letter_code
_entity_poly.pdbx_strand_id
1 'polypeptide(L)'
;NIIKLRHQRAQILGYHTHVDFITESLLSKSADSVFDFLISLSSMLVESSNKERERLLYYKQKECRKNGIKFFPIINSYDLEYYKKIVEENDFSIDDNLLKQYFPLQHVTEKMLEIYAFFFHV
;
A
#
# COMPACT_ATOMS: atom_id res chain seq x y z
N ASN A 1 -24.59 -11.30 0.20
CA ASN A 1 -25.70 -10.91 1.10
C ASN A 1 -25.33 -9.87 2.18
N ILE A 2 -24.04 -9.68 2.54
CA ILE A 2 -23.62 -8.76 3.62
C ILE A 2 -23.87 -7.27 3.30
N ILE A 3 -23.65 -6.83 2.05
CA ILE A 3 -23.81 -5.42 1.66
C ILE A 3 -25.26 -4.95 1.88
N LYS A 4 -26.23 -5.79 1.50
CA LYS A 4 -27.66 -5.51 1.70
C LYS A 4 -28.01 -5.36 3.18
N LEU A 5 -27.51 -6.27 4.03
CA LEU A 5 -27.74 -6.22 5.47
C LEU A 5 -27.12 -4.97 6.12
N ARG A 6 -25.93 -4.56 5.68
CA ARG A 6 -25.28 -3.32 6.14
C ARG A 6 -26.08 -2.08 5.78
N HIS A 7 -26.62 -2.05 4.56
CA HIS A 7 -27.47 -0.94 4.12
C HIS A 7 -28.80 -0.89 4.90
N GLN A 8 -29.48 -2.03 5.05
CA GLN A 8 -30.71 -2.12 5.85
C GLN A 8 -30.50 -1.67 7.30
N ARG A 9 -29.39 -2.09 7.93
CA ARG A 9 -29.03 -1.65 9.28
C ARG A 9 -28.89 -0.13 9.36
N ALA A 10 -28.21 0.48 8.39
CA ALA A 10 -28.02 1.93 8.36
C ALA A 10 -29.36 2.67 8.22
N GLN A 11 -30.24 2.19 7.34
CA GLN A 11 -31.58 2.76 7.17
C GLN A 11 -32.42 2.67 8.44
N ILE A 12 -32.40 1.53 9.14
CA ILE A 12 -33.10 1.35 10.43
C ILE A 12 -32.59 2.34 11.48
N LEU A 13 -31.29 2.65 11.46
CA LEU A 13 -30.66 3.59 12.38
C LEU A 13 -30.78 5.06 11.94
N GLY A 14 -31.47 5.35 10.83
CA GLY A 14 -31.72 6.71 10.34
C GLY A 14 -30.65 7.29 9.41
N TYR A 15 -29.68 6.48 8.96
CA TYR A 15 -28.61 6.90 8.05
C TYR A 15 -28.94 6.53 6.60
N HIS A 16 -28.48 7.36 5.65
CA HIS A 16 -28.72 7.12 4.21
C HIS A 16 -27.93 5.92 3.69
N THR A 17 -26.65 5.83 4.06
CA THR A 17 -25.78 4.72 3.69
C THR A 17 -25.09 4.10 4.89
N HIS A 18 -24.52 2.91 4.69
CA HIS A 18 -23.67 2.29 5.68
C HIS A 18 -22.40 3.11 5.98
N VAL A 19 -21.90 3.87 5.01
CA VAL A 19 -20.69 4.68 5.20
C VAL A 19 -20.99 5.83 6.14
N ASP A 20 -22.11 6.53 5.96
CA ASP A 20 -22.55 7.63 6.83
C ASP A 20 -22.64 7.19 8.30
N PHE A 21 -23.22 6.00 8.52
CA PHE A 21 -23.29 5.38 9.86
C PHE A 21 -21.91 5.14 10.49
N ILE A 22 -20.93 4.67 9.71
CA ILE A 22 -19.60 4.36 10.24
C ILE A 22 -18.78 5.65 10.46
N THR A 23 -18.85 6.59 9.51
CA THR A 23 -17.98 7.78 9.51
C THR A 23 -18.32 8.81 10.57
N GLU A 24 -19.54 8.80 11.14
CA GLU A 24 -19.93 9.72 12.23
C GLU A 24 -18.97 9.63 13.43
N SER A 25 -18.64 8.40 13.83
CA SER A 25 -17.71 8.12 14.93
C SER A 25 -16.24 8.35 14.58
N LEU A 26 -15.93 8.47 13.29
CA LEU A 26 -14.56 8.66 12.79
C LEU A 26 -14.20 10.14 12.72
N LEU A 27 -12.90 10.39 12.51
CA LEU A 27 -12.39 11.74 12.23
C LEU A 27 -12.84 12.25 10.85
N SER A 28 -13.14 11.35 9.91
CA SER A 28 -13.57 11.72 8.56
C SER A 28 -14.98 12.32 8.52
N LYS A 29 -15.83 12.06 9.51
CA LYS A 29 -17.18 12.60 9.73
C LYS A 29 -18.25 12.28 8.68
N SER A 30 -17.92 12.18 7.40
CA SER A 30 -18.86 11.86 6.33
C SER A 30 -18.24 10.98 5.25
N ALA A 31 -19.10 10.36 4.43
CA ALA A 31 -18.68 9.63 3.24
C ALA A 31 -18.03 10.56 2.20
N ASP A 32 -18.57 11.77 2.02
CA ASP A 32 -18.05 12.76 1.06
C ASP A 32 -16.62 13.18 1.40
N SER A 33 -16.31 13.44 2.67
CA SER A 33 -14.95 13.78 3.11
C SER A 33 -13.94 12.65 2.86
N VAL A 34 -14.37 11.38 2.98
CA VAL A 34 -13.52 10.24 2.60
C VAL A 34 -13.30 10.21 1.09
N PHE A 35 -14.35 10.42 0.31
CA PHE A 35 -14.29 10.39 -1.15
C PHE A 35 -13.40 11.50 -1.71
N ASP A 36 -13.59 12.73 -1.26
CA ASP A 36 -12.78 13.89 -1.65
C ASP A 36 -11.31 13.70 -1.30
N PHE A 37 -11.02 13.18 -0.10
CA PHE A 37 -9.66 12.85 0.31
C PHE A 37 -9.00 11.83 -0.64
N LEU A 38 -9.72 10.74 -0.97
CA LEU A 38 -9.19 9.70 -1.86
C LEU A 38 -8.98 10.21 -3.29
N ILE A 39 -9.87 11.05 -3.81
CA ILE A 39 -9.70 11.68 -5.13
C ILE A 39 -8.49 12.60 -5.13
N SER A 40 -8.39 13.47 -4.11
CA SER A 40 -7.27 14.41 -3.99
C SER A 40 -5.94 13.65 -3.90
N LEU A 41 -5.85 12.64 -3.03
CA LEU A 41 -4.67 11.81 -2.88
C LEU A 41 -4.32 11.07 -4.17
N SER A 42 -5.31 10.46 -4.84
CA SER A 42 -5.11 9.77 -6.11
C SER A 42 -4.52 10.72 -7.16
N SER A 43 -5.06 11.93 -7.28
CA SER A 43 -4.59 12.94 -8.24
C SER A 43 -3.12 13.33 -8.03
N MET A 44 -2.67 13.42 -6.77
CA MET A 44 -1.29 13.71 -6.41
C MET A 44 -0.33 12.54 -6.72
N LEU A 45 -0.83 11.30 -6.67
CA LEU A 45 -0.03 10.09 -6.86
C LEU A 45 0.08 9.65 -8.32
N VAL A 46 -0.76 10.16 -9.23
CA VAL A 46 -0.79 9.73 -10.64
C VAL A 46 0.60 9.79 -11.28
N GLU A 47 1.32 10.90 -11.13
CA GLU A 47 2.64 11.06 -11.75
C GLU A 47 3.66 10.06 -11.18
N SER A 48 3.71 9.89 -9.86
CA SER A 48 4.59 8.92 -9.21
C SER A 48 4.26 7.49 -9.65
N SER A 49 2.97 7.14 -9.69
CA SER A 49 2.51 5.82 -10.10
C SER A 49 2.86 5.48 -11.54
N ASN A 50 2.85 6.47 -12.45
CA ASN A 50 3.26 6.28 -13.84
C ASN A 50 4.76 6.02 -13.94
N LYS A 51 5.59 6.78 -13.21
CA LYS A 51 7.05 6.55 -13.15
C LYS A 51 7.38 5.17 -12.58
N GLU A 52 6.70 4.76 -11.51
CA GLU A 52 6.86 3.41 -10.95
C GLU A 52 6.46 2.33 -11.95
N ARG A 53 5.31 2.48 -12.61
CA ARG A 53 4.86 1.56 -13.66
C ARG A 53 5.87 1.44 -14.80
N GLU A 54 6.45 2.55 -15.25
CA GLU A 54 7.48 2.56 -16.29
C GLU A 54 8.73 1.78 -15.88
N ARG A 55 9.18 1.92 -14.63
CA ARG A 55 10.30 1.12 -14.09
C ARG A 55 9.99 -0.37 -14.10
N LEU A 56 8.80 -0.76 -13.63
CA LEU A 56 8.38 -2.17 -13.64
C LEU A 56 8.35 -2.72 -15.07
N LEU A 57 7.79 -1.96 -16.02
CA LEU A 57 7.72 -2.36 -17.43
C LEU A 57 9.10 -2.47 -18.06
N TYR A 58 10.04 -1.59 -17.69
CA TYR A 58 11.42 -1.65 -18.15
C TYR A 58 12.09 -2.97 -17.75
N TYR A 59 12.00 -3.35 -16.47
CA TYR A 59 12.58 -4.61 -16.00
C TYR A 59 11.89 -5.83 -16.58
N LYS A 60 10.56 -5.81 -16.71
CA LYS A 60 9.80 -6.85 -17.41
C LYS A 60 10.25 -7.02 -18.86
N GLN A 61 10.41 -5.92 -19.60
CA GLN A 61 10.89 -5.96 -20.97
C GLN A 61 12.30 -6.53 -21.07
N LYS A 62 13.20 -6.12 -20.17
CA LYS A 62 14.58 -6.61 -20.10
C LYS A 62 14.63 -8.11 -19.86
N GLU A 63 13.83 -8.64 -18.93
CA GLU A 63 13.74 -10.06 -18.63
C GLU A 63 13.13 -10.86 -19.78
N CYS A 64 12.02 -10.40 -20.36
CA CYS A 64 11.41 -11.06 -21.53
C CYS A 64 12.41 -11.19 -22.69
N ARG A 65 13.17 -10.12 -22.98
CA ARG A 65 14.23 -10.15 -24.01
C ARG A 65 15.31 -11.16 -23.69
N LYS A 66 15.78 -11.21 -22.44
CA LYS A 66 16.81 -12.16 -21.99
C LYS A 66 16.35 -13.62 -22.14
N ASN A 67 15.09 -13.90 -21.85
CA ASN A 67 14.54 -15.25 -21.84
C ASN A 67 13.89 -15.66 -23.18
N GLY A 68 13.91 -14.79 -24.19
CA GLY A 68 13.26 -15.06 -25.49
C GLY A 68 11.73 -15.15 -25.40
N ILE A 69 11.12 -14.56 -24.37
CA ILE A 69 9.67 -14.60 -24.13
C ILE A 69 9.03 -13.35 -24.76
N LYS A 70 7.80 -13.50 -25.29
CA LYS A 70 7.03 -12.38 -25.83
C LYS A 70 6.72 -11.36 -24.73
N PHE A 71 7.15 -10.12 -24.95
CA PHE A 71 6.84 -9.00 -24.07
C PHE A 71 5.45 -8.44 -24.34
N PHE A 72 4.69 -8.21 -23.27
CA PHE A 72 3.45 -7.44 -23.27
C PHE A 72 3.61 -6.23 -22.33
N PRO A 73 3.29 -4.99 -22.76
CA PRO A 73 3.51 -3.76 -21.99
C PRO A 73 2.44 -3.54 -20.89
N ILE A 74 2.19 -4.59 -20.10
CA ILE A 74 1.21 -4.62 -19.02
C ILE A 74 1.87 -5.27 -17.81
N ILE A 75 1.69 -4.69 -16.63
CA ILE A 75 2.01 -5.33 -15.35
C ILE A 75 0.72 -5.96 -14.83
N ASN A 76 0.69 -7.28 -14.71
CA ASN A 76 -0.43 -7.99 -14.09
C ASN A 76 -0.26 -8.03 -12.58
N SER A 77 -1.32 -8.36 -11.84
CA SER A 77 -1.27 -8.46 -10.38
C SER A 77 -0.21 -9.45 -9.87
N TYR A 78 0.04 -10.54 -10.60
CA TYR A 78 1.08 -11.52 -10.27
C TYR A 78 2.50 -11.07 -10.63
N ASP A 79 2.66 -10.06 -11.51
CA ASP A 79 3.96 -9.51 -11.89
C ASP A 79 4.47 -8.49 -10.86
N LEU A 80 3.55 -7.85 -10.13
CA LEU A 80 3.80 -6.63 -9.37
C LEU A 80 4.89 -6.82 -8.30
N GLU A 81 4.69 -7.75 -7.36
CA GLU A 81 5.63 -7.97 -6.25
C GLU A 81 7.01 -8.44 -6.75
N TYR A 82 7.02 -9.24 -7.82
CA TYR A 82 8.27 -9.74 -8.41
C TYR A 82 9.11 -8.60 -8.99
N TYR A 83 8.54 -7.77 -9.86
CA TYR A 83 9.29 -6.66 -10.46
C TYR A 83 9.53 -5.52 -9.49
N LYS A 84 8.70 -5.35 -8.45
CA LYS A 84 8.96 -4.39 -7.38
C LYS A 84 10.26 -4.74 -6.65
N LYS A 85 10.45 -6.01 -6.29
CA LYS A 85 11.69 -6.48 -5.67
C LYS A 85 12.91 -6.24 -6.57
N ILE A 86 12.78 -6.52 -7.87
CA ILE A 86 13.85 -6.25 -8.85
C ILE A 86 14.19 -4.75 -8.89
N VAL A 87 13.18 -3.87 -8.88
CA VAL A 87 13.40 -2.42 -8.83
C VAL A 87 14.13 -2.03 -7.54
N GLU A 88 13.71 -2.53 -6.37
CA GLU A 88 14.37 -2.26 -5.08
C GLU A 88 15.85 -2.69 -5.07
N GLU A 89 16.14 -3.90 -5.58
CA GLU A 89 17.49 -4.43 -5.67
C GLU A 89 18.36 -3.63 -6.66
N ASN A 90 17.83 -3.26 -7.84
CA ASN A 90 18.64 -2.67 -8.91
C ASN A 90 18.71 -1.13 -8.86
N ASP A 91 17.60 -0.46 -8.56
CA ASP A 91 17.56 1.02 -8.52
C ASP A 91 18.03 1.57 -7.17
N PHE A 92 17.81 0.83 -6.07
CA PHE A 92 18.07 1.31 -4.71
C PHE A 92 19.13 0.50 -3.96
N SER A 93 19.68 -0.56 -4.58
CA SER A 93 20.71 -1.41 -3.96
C SER A 93 20.27 -2.01 -2.61
N ILE A 94 18.97 -2.27 -2.47
CA ILE A 94 18.40 -2.86 -1.26
C ILE A 94 18.36 -4.38 -1.42
N ASP A 95 19.16 -5.10 -0.63
CA ASP A 95 19.05 -6.55 -0.47
C ASP A 95 18.35 -6.87 0.86
N ASP A 96 17.07 -7.23 0.77
CA ASP A 96 16.24 -7.61 1.91
C ASP A 96 16.83 -8.76 2.74
N ASN A 97 17.54 -9.71 2.11
CA ASN A 97 18.10 -10.86 2.83
C ASN A 97 19.33 -10.46 3.64
N LEU A 98 20.16 -9.58 3.09
CA LEU A 98 21.29 -9.01 3.82
C LEU A 98 20.79 -8.07 4.93
N LEU A 99 19.82 -7.21 4.63
CA LEU A 99 19.25 -6.26 5.58
C LEU A 99 18.72 -6.98 6.83
N LYS A 100 17.99 -8.08 6.67
CA LYS A 100 17.45 -8.89 7.79
C LYS A 100 18.52 -9.36 8.78
N GLN A 101 19.76 -9.58 8.34
CA GLN A 101 20.85 -10.01 9.23
C GLN A 101 21.23 -8.93 10.24
N TYR A 102 21.00 -7.65 9.91
CA TYR A 102 21.27 -6.52 10.79
C TYR A 102 20.14 -6.22 11.79
N PHE A 103 18.97 -6.87 11.64
CA PHE A 103 17.80 -6.68 12.51
C PHE A 103 17.44 -7.97 13.27
N PRO A 104 18.33 -8.54 14.11
CA PRO A 104 18.00 -9.71 14.91
C PRO A 104 16.91 -9.35 15.94
N LEU A 105 15.92 -10.23 16.09
CA LEU A 105 14.70 -9.98 16.84
C LEU A 105 14.97 -9.41 18.24
N GLN A 106 15.85 -10.05 19.01
CA GLN A 106 16.17 -9.62 20.37
C GLN A 106 16.71 -8.18 20.41
N HIS A 107 17.66 -7.85 19.54
CA HIS A 107 18.25 -6.52 19.48
C HIS A 107 17.21 -5.46 19.10
N VAL A 108 16.34 -5.78 18.13
CA VAL A 108 15.28 -4.86 17.70
C VAL A 108 14.27 -4.64 18.82
N THR A 109 13.86 -5.68 19.54
CA THR A 109 12.93 -5.55 20.67
C THR A 109 13.53 -4.69 21.79
N GLU A 110 14.76 -4.96 22.19
CA GLU A 110 15.45 -4.18 23.23
C GLU A 110 15.56 -2.70 22.84
N LYS A 111 16.05 -2.41 21.62
CA LYS A 111 16.18 -1.02 21.14
C LYS A 111 14.85 -0.32 20.96
N MET A 112 13.82 -1.02 20.48
CA MET A 112 12.48 -0.47 20.39
C MET A 112 11.98 -0.04 21.77
N LEU A 113 12.09 -0.89 22.79
CA LEU A 113 11.67 -0.57 24.15
C LEU A 113 12.45 0.61 24.75
N GLU A 114 13.76 0.67 24.53
CA GLU A 114 14.58 1.82 24.96
C GLU A 114 14.09 3.14 24.34
N ILE A 115 13.76 3.14 23.04
CA ILE A 115 13.22 4.32 22.35
C ILE A 115 11.88 4.73 22.97
N TYR A 116 10.99 3.77 23.23
CA TYR A 116 9.70 4.06 23.89
C TYR A 116 9.88 4.60 25.31
N ALA A 117 10.74 3.99 26.12
CA ALA A 117 11.07 4.46 27.47
C ALA A 117 11.60 5.90 27.44
N PHE A 118 12.48 6.22 26.49
CA PHE A 118 13.00 7.57 26.30
C PHE A 118 11.92 8.58 25.92
N PHE A 119 11.09 8.28 24.90
CA PHE A 119 10.07 9.21 24.42
C PHE A 119 8.91 9.42 25.40
N PHE A 120 8.52 8.38 26.14
CA PHE A 120 7.37 8.42 27.03
C PHE A 120 7.75 8.58 28.51
N HIS A 121 9.05 8.70 28.82
CA HIS A 121 9.58 8.80 30.18
C HIS A 121 9.11 7.66 31.09
N VAL A 122 9.08 6.44 30.55
CA VAL A 122 8.68 5.21 31.25
C VAL A 122 9.91 4.39 31.63
#